data_AF-A0A914GJ87-F1
#
_entry.id   AF-A0A914GJ87-F1
#
_cell.length_a   1.000
_cell.length_b   1.000
_cell.length_c   1.000
_cell.angle_alpha   90.00
_cell.angle_beta   90.00
_cell.angle_gamma   90.00
#
_symmetry.space_group_name_H-M   'P 1'
#
loop_
_entity.id
_entity.type
_entity.pdbx_description
1 polymer ?
#
loop_
_entity_poly.entity_id
_entity_poly.type
_entity_poly.pdbx_seq_one_letter_code
_entity_poly.pdbx_strand_id
1 'polypeptide(L)'
;MDSDFFCKEHMKRNGKYGRVPMEKLNLWGGSLSIGHPFGATGVRLVSHAANRLKHEGGQFAIIAACAAGGHGVGMLVERYPN
;
A
#
# COMPACT_ATOMS: atom_id res chain seq x y z
N MET A 1 -7.69 -1.53 -9.76
CA MET A 1 -6.37 -1.61 -10.41
C MET A 1 -6.35 -2.63 -11.55
N ASP A 2 -7.06 -3.76 -11.43
CA ASP A 2 -7.11 -4.82 -12.44
C ASP A 2 -8.37 -4.76 -13.32
N SER A 3 -8.73 -3.58 -13.81
CA SER A 3 -9.89 -3.37 -14.71
C SER A 3 -9.49 -2.38 -15.79
N ASP A 4 -9.48 -2.83 -17.05
CA ASP A 4 -9.19 -1.97 -18.19
C ASP A 4 -10.26 -0.89 -18.37
N PHE A 5 -11.53 -1.26 -18.24
CA PHE A 5 -12.65 -0.33 -18.33
C PHE A 5 -12.49 0.84 -17.35
N PHE A 6 -12.33 0.55 -16.06
CA PHE A 6 -12.25 1.60 -15.04
C PHE A 6 -11.02 2.50 -15.25
N CYS A 7 -9.87 1.91 -15.60
CA CYS A 7 -8.64 2.67 -15.77
C CYS A 7 -8.66 3.54 -17.05
N LYS A 8 -9.33 3.11 -18.12
CA LYS A 8 -9.52 3.92 -19.33
C LYS A 8 -10.52 5.04 -19.10
N GLU A 9 -11.73 4.71 -18.63
CA GLU A 9 -12.83 5.67 -18.54
C GLU A 9 -12.64 6.70 -17.41
N HIS A 10 -12.15 6.27 -16.24
CA HIS A 10 -12.12 7.13 -15.06
C HIS A 10 -10.72 7.61 -14.67
N MET A 11 -9.69 6.81 -14.95
CA MET A 11 -8.29 7.18 -14.61
C MET A 11 -7.51 7.75 -15.80
N LYS A 12 -8.11 7.80 -17.00
CA LYS A 12 -7.48 8.29 -18.24
C LYS A 12 -6.13 7.61 -18.55
N ARG A 13 -6.08 6.30 -18.39
CA ARG A 13 -4.90 5.47 -18.69
C ARG A 13 -5.15 4.58 -19.91
N ASN A 14 -4.08 4.19 -20.59
CA ASN A 14 -4.17 3.33 -21.77
C ASN A 14 -4.55 1.86 -21.45
N GLY A 15 -4.46 1.46 -20.18
CA GLY A 15 -4.81 0.12 -19.72
C GLY A 15 -4.76 0.01 -18.20
N LYS A 16 -5.11 -1.18 -17.70
CA LYS A 16 -5.11 -1.50 -16.27
C LYS A 16 -3.73 -1.33 -15.62
N TYR A 17 -3.73 -1.04 -14.32
CA TYR A 17 -2.49 -1.06 -13.52
C TYR A 17 -1.99 -2.49 -13.28
N GLY A 18 -2.91 -3.44 -13.16
CA GLY A 18 -2.61 -4.82 -12.77
C GLY A 18 -2.92 -5.08 -11.30
N ARG A 19 -2.94 -6.36 -10.95
CA ARG A 19 -3.23 -6.84 -9.60
C ARG A 19 -1.96 -6.81 -8.75
N VAL A 20 -2.09 -6.36 -7.50
CA VAL A 20 -1.01 -6.48 -6.52
C VAL A 20 -0.85 -7.98 -6.17
N PRO A 21 0.38 -8.53 -6.18
CA PRO A 21 0.62 -9.91 -5.77
C PRO A 21 0.11 -10.16 -4.35
N MET A 22 -0.81 -11.10 -4.19
CA MET A 22 -1.51 -11.32 -2.92
C MET A 22 -0.55 -11.85 -1.85
N GLU A 23 0.44 -12.64 -2.26
CA GLU A 23 1.51 -13.17 -1.44
C GLU A 23 2.50 -12.11 -0.92
N LYS A 24 2.34 -10.83 -1.30
CA LYS A 24 3.12 -9.70 -0.76
C LYS A 24 2.28 -8.70 0.02
N LEU A 25 0.95 -8.80 -0.07
CA LEU A 25 0.01 -7.83 0.48
C LEU A 25 -0.30 -8.11 1.95
N ASN A 26 -0.01 -7.15 2.83
CA ASN A 26 -0.40 -7.16 4.25
C ASN A 26 -0.05 -8.46 5.03
N LEU A 27 1.15 -9.05 4.83
CA LEU A 27 1.51 -10.33 5.46
C LEU A 27 1.57 -10.30 6.99
N TRP A 28 1.75 -9.13 7.60
CA TRP A 28 1.70 -8.95 9.07
C TRP A 28 0.34 -8.40 9.53
N GLY A 29 -0.73 -8.70 8.78
CA GLY A 29 -2.07 -8.18 9.06
C GLY A 29 -2.30 -6.75 8.55
N GLY A 30 -3.56 -6.29 8.65
CA GLY A 30 -4.02 -5.01 8.12
C GLY A 30 -4.86 -4.22 9.11
N SER A 31 -5.41 -3.08 8.69
CA SER A 31 -6.28 -2.25 9.55
C SER A 31 -7.56 -2.95 9.97
N LEU A 32 -8.05 -3.90 9.17
CA LEU A 32 -9.26 -4.67 9.50
C LEU A 32 -9.04 -5.58 10.72
N SER A 33 -7.88 -6.22 10.83
CA SER A 33 -7.59 -7.16 11.92
C SER A 33 -6.94 -6.51 13.14
N ILE A 34 -6.09 -5.50 12.94
CA ILE A 34 -5.32 -4.84 14.01
C ILE A 34 -6.04 -3.59 14.54
N GLY A 35 -6.92 -2.99 13.74
CA GLY A 35 -7.62 -1.74 14.06
C GLY A 35 -7.21 -0.57 13.15
N HIS A 36 -8.10 0.44 13.10
CA HIS A 36 -7.96 1.63 12.28
C HIS A 36 -8.16 2.94 13.09
N PRO A 37 -7.27 3.26 14.04
CA PRO A 37 -7.30 4.57 14.68
C PRO A 37 -6.96 5.66 13.64
N PHE A 38 -7.89 6.61 13.46
CA PHE A 38 -7.74 7.72 12.53
C PHE A 38 -6.47 8.52 12.83
N GLY A 39 -5.74 8.93 11.79
CA GLY A 39 -4.44 9.60 11.90
C GLY A 39 -3.27 8.67 12.25
N ALA A 40 -3.41 7.84 13.28
CA ALA A 40 -2.33 6.95 13.75
C ALA A 40 -2.04 5.77 12.81
N THR A 41 -3.04 5.32 12.03
CA THR A 41 -2.86 4.18 11.10
C THR A 41 -1.76 4.42 10.07
N GLY A 42 -1.57 5.66 9.59
CA GLY A 42 -0.53 5.99 8.61
C GLY A 42 0.87 5.69 9.15
N VAL A 43 1.16 6.09 10.39
CA VAL A 43 2.43 5.81 11.06
C VAL A 43 2.66 4.31 11.19
N ARG A 44 1.62 3.56 11.63
CA ARG A 44 1.71 2.10 11.73
C ARG A 44 2.04 1.46 10.39
N LEU A 45 1.40 1.88 9.28
CA LEU A 45 1.67 1.31 7.95
C LEU A 45 3.13 1.51 7.53
N VAL A 46 3.70 2.70 7.74
CA VAL A 46 5.11 2.99 7.44
C VAL A 46 6.04 2.17 8.30
N SER A 47 5.80 2.13 9.62
CA SER A 47 6.59 1.33 10.54
C SER A 47 6.52 -0.16 10.23
N HIS A 48 5.35 -0.70 9.89
CA HIS A 48 5.20 -2.10 9.46
C HIS A 48 5.97 -2.37 8.17
N ALA A 49 5.83 -1.53 7.15
CA ALA A 49 6.54 -1.72 5.88
C ALA A 49 8.06 -1.71 6.08
N ALA A 50 8.59 -0.71 6.79
CA ALA A 50 10.03 -0.61 7.06
C ALA A 50 10.57 -1.81 7.86
N ASN A 51 9.83 -2.26 8.89
CA ASN A 51 10.21 -3.45 9.65
C ASN A 51 10.13 -4.72 8.80
N ARG A 52 9.07 -4.90 8.00
CA ARG A 52 8.96 -6.04 7.09
C ARG A 52 10.11 -6.08 6.10
N LEU A 53 10.49 -4.96 5.49
CA LEU A 53 11.64 -4.92 4.59
C LEU A 53 12.92 -5.40 5.28
N LYS A 54 13.16 -5.00 6.54
CA LYS A 54 14.32 -5.45 7.32
C LYS A 54 14.26 -6.94 7.65
N HIS A 55 13.12 -7.43 8.12
CA HIS A 55 12.98 -8.81 8.59
C HIS A 55 12.83 -9.84 7.46
N GLU A 56 12.26 -9.45 6.32
CA GLU A 56 11.98 -10.33 5.18
C GLU A 56 13.00 -10.14 4.04
N GLY A 57 14.01 -9.28 4.22
CA GLY A 57 15.07 -9.07 3.24
C GLY A 57 14.65 -8.31 1.98
N GLY A 58 13.55 -7.55 2.02
CA GLY A 58 13.09 -6.73 0.90
C GLY A 58 13.84 -5.40 0.76
N GLN A 59 13.76 -4.75 -0.40
CA GLN A 59 14.33 -3.41 -0.62
C GLN A 59 13.25 -2.32 -0.73
N PHE A 60 12.16 -2.59 -1.45
CA PHE A 60 11.11 -1.60 -1.71
C PHE A 60 9.75 -2.08 -1.21
N ALA A 61 9.00 -1.18 -0.59
CA ALA A 61 7.61 -1.36 -0.25
C ALA A 61 6.76 -0.18 -0.75
N ILE A 62 5.54 -0.47 -1.18
CA ILE A 62 4.53 0.55 -1.47
C ILE A 62 3.50 0.52 -0.36
N ILE A 63 3.17 1.68 0.17
CA ILE A 63 2.06 1.89 1.09
C ILE A 63 1.04 2.75 0.36
N ALA A 64 -0.23 2.36 0.46
CA ALA A 64 -1.34 3.18 0.01
C ALA A 64 -2.47 3.15 1.03
N ALA A 65 -3.14 4.28 1.23
CA ALA A 65 -4.30 4.38 2.11
C ALA A 65 -5.35 5.31 1.52
N CYS A 66 -6.63 4.92 1.63
CA CYS A 66 -7.74 5.83 1.44
C CYS A 66 -7.97 6.65 2.71
N ALA A 67 -8.65 7.79 2.56
CA ALA A 67 -9.07 8.62 3.67
C ALA A 67 -10.46 9.22 3.40
N ALA A 68 -11.16 9.57 4.48
CA ALA A 68 -12.42 10.30 4.38
C ALA A 68 -12.25 11.61 3.61
N GLY A 69 -13.35 12.11 3.04
CA GLY A 69 -13.33 13.30 2.18
C GLY A 69 -12.83 13.06 0.76
N GLY A 70 -12.73 11.80 0.31
CA GLY A 70 -12.38 11.47 -1.07
C GLY A 70 -10.88 11.57 -1.38
N HIS A 71 -10.02 11.40 -0.36
CA HIS A 71 -8.57 11.48 -0.51
C HIS A 71 -7.91 10.10 -0.52
N GLY A 72 -6.71 10.05 -1.08
CA GLY A 72 -5.83 8.89 -1.02
C GLY A 72 -4.37 9.31 -0.99
N VAL A 73 -3.53 8.48 -0.39
CA VAL A 73 -2.07 8.67 -0.33
C VAL A 73 -1.37 7.41 -0.82
N GLY A 74 -0.23 7.61 -1.49
CA GLY A 74 0.70 6.56 -1.88
C GLY A 74 2.12 6.96 -1.49
N MET A 75 2.92 6.01 -1.01
CA MET A 75 4.31 6.22 -0.60
C MET A 75 5.17 5.02 -0.99
N LEU A 76 6.35 5.29 -1.58
CA LEU A 76 7.42 4.31 -1.77
C LEU A 76 8.37 4.40 -0.58
N VAL A 77 8.64 3.26 0.05
CA VAL A 77 9.61 3.12 1.13
C VAL A 77 10.77 2.27 0.62
N GLU A 78 11.98 2.81 0.70
CA GLU A 78 13.21 2.08 0.45
C GLU A 78 13.87 1.71 1.79
N ARG A 79 14.33 0.47 1.90
CA ARG A 79 15.12 0.03 3.05
C ARG A 79 16.50 0.68 2.99
N TYR A 80 16.87 1.36 4.08
CA TYR A 80 18.22 1.91 4.21
C TYR A 80 19.27 0.79 4.19
N PRO A 81 20.40 0.96 3.49
CA PRO A 81 21.49 -0.02 3.48
C PRO A 81 22.05 -0.21 4.90
N ASN A 82 22.44 -1.44 5.22
CA ASN A 82 23.21 -1.72 6.43
C ASN A 82 24.65 -1.27 6.25
#